data_AF-A0A9D0WA05-F1
#
_entry.id   AF-A0A9D0WA05-F1
#
_cell.length_a   1.000
_cell.length_b   1.000
_cell.length_c   1.000
_cell.angle_alpha   90.00
_cell.angle_beta   90.00
_cell.angle_gamma   90.00
#
_symmetry.space_group_name_H-M   'P 1'
#
loop_
_entity.id
_entity.type
_entity.pdbx_description
1 polymer ?
#
loop_
_entity_poly.entity_id
_entity_poly.type
_entity_poly.pdbx_seq_one_letter_code
_entity_poly.pdbx_strand_id
1 'polypeptide(L)'
;MKGAHWQGRLRLTLVKTLLRLFSWLPLRLNHQLGGLIGWLAWRVNGRMARISRENIRRCLPQWPTDEQEKLVRDSLIETGKAITEAGPLWLWPEERILPLVKEIRGREHLDQAMQSGHGAILLGPHLGAWELGGLYSDRLYPATILYRSPRQPELESLMVEARSRFGAQLVPANTRGVRALLTALRQQQLVAILPDQEPRFGQGVFAPFFGHPAYTL
;
A
#
# COMPACT_ATOMS: atom_id res chain seq x y z
N MET A 1 28.38 -3.50 -17.11
CA MET A 1 28.02 -3.12 -15.71
C MET A 1 27.79 -1.62 -15.49
N LYS A 2 28.36 -0.68 -16.27
CA LYS A 2 28.12 0.78 -16.09
C LYS A 2 26.69 1.25 -16.48
N GLY A 3 26.04 0.60 -17.44
CA GLY A 3 24.70 1.00 -17.94
C GLY A 3 23.55 0.78 -16.95
N ALA A 4 23.60 -0.28 -16.14
CA ALA A 4 22.54 -0.60 -15.16
C ALA A 4 22.48 0.44 -14.03
N HIS A 5 23.62 0.93 -13.56
CA HIS A 5 23.68 1.98 -12.54
C HIS A 5 23.15 3.33 -13.04
N TRP A 6 23.38 3.68 -14.31
CA TRP A 6 22.92 4.93 -14.89
C TRP A 6 21.39 4.93 -15.09
N GLN A 7 20.84 3.82 -15.58
CA GLN A 7 19.39 3.63 -15.71
C GLN A 7 18.68 3.68 -14.35
N GLY A 8 19.26 3.08 -13.30
CA GLY A 8 18.70 3.15 -11.94
C GLY A 8 18.67 4.57 -11.38
N ARG A 9 19.77 5.34 -11.54
CA ARG A 9 19.81 6.75 -11.12
C ARG A 9 18.78 7.60 -11.85
N LEU A 10 18.65 7.43 -13.17
CA LEU A 10 17.64 8.16 -13.95
C LEU A 10 16.22 7.84 -13.49
N ARG A 11 15.90 6.57 -13.24
CA ARG A 11 14.60 6.15 -12.70
C ARG A 11 14.32 6.77 -11.34
N LEU A 12 15.29 6.71 -10.42
CA LEU A 12 15.16 7.31 -9.10
C LEU A 12 14.92 8.83 -9.20
N THR A 13 15.68 9.54 -10.03
CA THR A 13 15.49 10.97 -10.26
C THR A 13 14.12 11.26 -10.83
N LEU A 14 13.66 10.49 -11.83
CA LEU A 14 12.34 10.66 -12.42
C LEU A 14 11.23 10.47 -11.38
N VAL A 15 11.29 9.40 -10.58
CA VAL A 15 10.31 9.14 -9.52
C VAL A 15 10.30 10.27 -8.49
N LYS A 16 11.47 10.71 -8.01
CA LYS A 16 11.57 11.84 -7.07
C LYS A 16 10.98 13.13 -7.65
N THR A 17 11.23 13.41 -8.93
CA THR A 17 10.66 14.57 -9.61
C THR A 17 9.14 14.47 -9.70
N LEU A 18 8.60 13.32 -10.10
CA LEU A 18 7.14 13.11 -10.19
C LEU A 18 6.47 13.24 -8.82
N LEU A 19 7.03 12.66 -7.76
CA LEU A 19 6.51 12.79 -6.40
C LEU A 19 6.45 14.27 -5.96
N ARG A 20 7.51 15.04 -6.25
CA ARG A 20 7.55 16.49 -5.95
C ARG A 20 6.52 17.28 -6.75
N LEU A 21 6.36 16.99 -8.04
CA LEU A 21 5.35 17.65 -8.87
C LEU A 21 3.94 17.37 -8.35
N PHE A 22 3.65 16.12 -7.99
CA PHE A 22 2.35 15.75 -7.44
C PHE A 22 2.10 16.32 -6.03
N SER A 23 3.15 16.54 -5.22
CA SER A 23 3.02 17.14 -3.90
C SER A 23 2.78 18.65 -3.93
N TRP A 24 3.11 19.34 -5.02
CA TRP A 24 2.76 20.76 -5.21
C TRP A 24 1.29 20.99 -5.53
N LEU A 25 0.58 19.96 -6.01
CA LEU A 25 -0.83 20.07 -6.36
C LEU A 25 -1.73 19.98 -5.11
N PRO A 26 -2.81 20.78 -5.04
CA PRO A 26 -3.91 20.52 -4.12
C PRO A 26 -4.48 19.11 -4.33
N LEU A 27 -4.93 18.46 -3.26
CA LEU A 27 -5.40 17.07 -3.30
C LEU A 27 -6.52 16.83 -4.32
N ARG A 28 -7.40 17.82 -4.52
CA ARG A 28 -8.46 17.75 -5.55
C ARG A 28 -7.90 17.63 -6.97
N LEU A 29 -6.90 18.43 -7.33
CA LEU A 29 -6.25 18.36 -8.64
C LEU A 29 -5.45 17.06 -8.79
N ASN A 30 -4.80 16.63 -7.71
CA ASN A 30 -4.11 15.35 -7.66
C ASN A 30 -5.08 14.20 -7.98
N HIS A 31 -6.25 14.16 -7.36
CA HIS A 31 -7.27 13.14 -7.64
C HIS A 31 -7.85 13.24 -9.06
N GLN A 32 -8.00 14.43 -9.63
CA GLN A 32 -8.45 14.60 -11.01
C GLN A 32 -7.43 14.04 -12.01
N LEU A 33 -6.14 14.35 -11.80
CA LEU A 33 -5.06 13.80 -12.63
C LEU A 33 -4.93 12.29 -12.46
N GLY A 34 -4.94 11.80 -11.22
CA GLY A 34 -4.90 10.37 -10.92
C GLY A 34 -6.10 9.64 -11.53
N GLY A 35 -7.30 10.21 -11.42
CA GLY A 35 -8.50 9.66 -12.05
C GLY A 35 -8.41 9.63 -13.58
N LEU A 36 -7.86 10.66 -14.21
CA LEU A 36 -7.59 10.67 -15.65
C LEU A 36 -6.58 9.58 -16.05
N ILE A 37 -5.49 9.42 -15.29
CA ILE A 37 -4.50 8.36 -15.51
C ILE A 37 -5.15 6.98 -15.43
N GLY A 38 -5.96 6.74 -14.39
CA GLY A 38 -6.68 5.48 -14.20
C GLY A 38 -7.70 5.22 -15.31
N TRP A 39 -8.46 6.24 -15.70
CA TRP A 39 -9.40 6.15 -16.82
C TRP A 39 -8.70 5.86 -18.16
N LEU A 40 -7.56 6.49 -18.44
CA LEU A 40 -6.76 6.20 -19.62
C LEU A 40 -6.20 4.77 -19.58
N ALA A 41 -5.72 4.31 -18.43
CA ALA A 41 -5.23 2.95 -18.25
C ALA A 41 -6.32 1.90 -18.51
N TRP A 42 -7.55 2.20 -18.08
CA TRP A 42 -8.74 1.42 -18.41
C TRP A 42 -9.02 1.44 -19.92
N ARG A 43 -9.07 2.64 -20.52
CA ARG A 43 -9.44 2.84 -21.93
C ARG A 43 -8.46 2.19 -22.91
N VAL A 44 -7.16 2.26 -22.63
CA VAL A 44 -6.10 1.61 -23.43
C VAL A 44 -6.13 0.08 -23.29
N ASN A 45 -6.86 -0.44 -22.29
CA ASN A 45 -6.99 -1.86 -22.02
C ASN A 45 -5.63 -2.58 -21.88
N GLY A 46 -4.69 -1.91 -21.20
CA GLY A 46 -3.34 -2.42 -20.98
C GLY A 46 -3.29 -3.61 -20.02
N ARG A 47 -2.09 -3.98 -19.58
CA ARG A 47 -1.89 -5.10 -18.63
C ARG A 47 -2.74 -4.94 -17.35
N MET A 48 -2.77 -3.75 -16.76
CA MET A 48 -3.52 -3.50 -15.52
C MET A 48 -5.02 -3.72 -15.69
N ALA A 49 -5.62 -3.21 -16.77
CA ALA A 49 -7.05 -3.42 -17.06
C ALA A 49 -7.39 -4.88 -17.31
N ARG A 50 -6.56 -5.60 -18.09
CA ARG A 50 -6.77 -7.03 -18.35
C ARG A 50 -6.68 -7.88 -17.08
N ILE A 51 -5.70 -7.62 -16.21
CA ILE A 51 -5.57 -8.32 -14.92
C ILE A 51 -6.76 -8.00 -14.01
N SER A 52 -7.13 -6.73 -13.91
CA SER A 52 -8.26 -6.31 -13.04
C SER A 52 -9.58 -6.95 -13.48
N ARG A 53 -9.81 -7.03 -14.80
CA ARG A 53 -10.98 -7.71 -15.38
C ARG A 53 -11.00 -9.20 -15.06
N GLU A 54 -9.87 -9.88 -15.20
CA GLU A 54 -9.78 -11.31 -14.87
C GLU A 54 -10.00 -11.55 -13.38
N ASN A 55 -9.40 -10.73 -12.51
CA ASN A 55 -9.60 -10.81 -11.06
C ASN A 55 -11.07 -10.60 -10.68
N ILE A 56 -11.70 -9.53 -11.20
CA ILE A 56 -13.12 -9.24 -10.93
C ILE A 56 -14.02 -10.36 -11.44
N ARG A 57 -13.77 -10.89 -12.64
CA ARG A 57 -14.55 -12.01 -13.19
C ARG A 57 -14.45 -13.27 -12.33
N ARG A 58 -13.27 -13.56 -11.76
CA ARG A 58 -13.06 -14.71 -10.88
C ARG A 58 -13.69 -14.52 -9.51
N CYS A 59 -13.58 -13.31 -8.94
CA CYS A 59 -14.06 -13.02 -7.60
C CYS A 59 -15.58 -12.77 -7.55
N LEU A 60 -16.16 -12.20 -8.62
CA LEU A 60 -17.55 -11.78 -8.68
C LEU A 60 -18.27 -12.33 -9.94
N PRO A 61 -18.18 -13.65 -10.25
CA PRO A 61 -18.76 -14.23 -11.47
C PRO A 61 -20.29 -14.08 -11.55
N GLN A 62 -20.95 -13.91 -10.41
CA GLN A 62 -22.40 -13.75 -10.30
C GLN A 62 -22.89 -12.33 -10.62
N TRP A 63 -22.00 -11.35 -10.76
CA TRP A 63 -22.37 -9.97 -11.11
C TRP A 63 -22.60 -9.82 -12.62
N PRO A 64 -23.52 -8.97 -13.08
CA PRO A 64 -23.66 -8.64 -14.50
C PRO A 64 -22.36 -8.11 -15.10
N THR A 65 -22.08 -8.45 -16.36
CA THR A 65 -20.84 -8.06 -17.05
C THR A 65 -20.62 -6.55 -17.06
N ASP A 66 -21.69 -5.76 -17.21
CA ASP A 66 -21.60 -4.29 -17.22
C ASP A 66 -21.19 -3.72 -15.85
N GLU A 67 -21.69 -4.32 -14.75
CA GLU A 67 -21.29 -3.94 -13.39
C GLU A 67 -19.86 -4.38 -13.07
N GLN A 68 -19.43 -5.54 -13.55
CA GLN A 68 -18.03 -5.97 -13.46
C GLN A 68 -17.11 -4.98 -14.19
N GLU A 69 -17.46 -4.58 -15.41
CA GLU A 69 -16.66 -3.65 -16.21
C GLU A 69 -16.61 -2.25 -15.60
N LYS A 70 -17.73 -1.78 -15.03
CA LYS A 70 -17.79 -0.55 -14.24
C LYS A 70 -16.84 -0.61 -13.05
N LEU A 71 -16.83 -1.73 -12.32
CA LEU A 71 -15.91 -1.94 -11.19
C LEU A 71 -14.45 -1.97 -11.64
N VAL A 72 -14.13 -2.55 -12.81
CA VAL A 72 -12.77 -2.52 -13.38
C VAL A 72 -12.33 -1.08 -13.62
N ARG A 73 -13.18 -0.27 -14.26
CA ARG A 73 -12.90 1.14 -14.53
C ARG A 73 -12.69 1.91 -13.23
N ASP A 74 -13.60 1.78 -12.28
CA ASP A 74 -13.58 2.54 -11.03
C ASP A 74 -12.37 2.14 -10.17
N SER A 75 -12.02 0.85 -10.11
CA SER A 75 -10.80 0.36 -9.46
C SER A 75 -9.51 0.94 -10.06
N LEU A 76 -9.44 1.07 -11.39
CA LEU A 76 -8.29 1.69 -12.04
C LEU A 76 -8.22 3.20 -11.81
N ILE A 77 -9.36 3.89 -11.75
CA ILE A 77 -9.45 5.30 -11.36
C ILE A 77 -8.88 5.49 -9.95
N GLU A 78 -9.30 4.69 -8.98
CA GLU A 78 -8.76 4.75 -7.61
C GLU A 78 -7.27 4.38 -7.57
N THR A 79 -6.82 3.41 -8.37
CA THR A 79 -5.40 3.07 -8.49
C THR A 79 -4.59 4.26 -9.03
N GLY A 80 -5.12 4.97 -10.02
CA GLY A 80 -4.49 6.18 -10.55
C GLY A 80 -4.38 7.30 -9.52
N LYS A 81 -5.42 7.49 -8.68
CA LYS A 81 -5.37 8.41 -7.54
C LYS A 81 -4.32 7.99 -6.52
N ALA A 82 -4.26 6.72 -6.13
CA ALA A 82 -3.24 6.22 -5.20
C ALA A 82 -1.79 6.48 -5.71
N ILE A 83 -1.56 6.35 -7.02
CA ILE A 83 -0.27 6.69 -7.65
C ILE A 83 0.07 8.17 -7.46
N THR A 84 -0.88 9.06 -7.72
CA THR A 84 -0.63 10.51 -7.60
C THR A 84 -0.60 10.96 -6.15
N GLU A 85 -1.37 10.33 -5.26
CA GLU A 85 -1.41 10.56 -3.80
C GLU A 85 -0.08 10.21 -3.11
N ALA A 86 0.72 9.31 -3.69
CA ALA A 86 2.06 9.02 -3.17
C ALA A 86 2.93 10.29 -3.06
N GLY A 87 2.80 11.24 -3.99
CA GLY A 87 3.50 12.53 -3.95
C GLY A 87 3.23 13.31 -2.65
N PRO A 88 1.99 13.77 -2.40
CA PRO A 88 1.65 14.45 -1.17
C PRO A 88 1.84 13.59 0.08
N LEU A 89 1.44 12.31 0.10
CA LEU A 89 1.57 11.47 1.30
C LEU A 89 3.04 11.23 1.70
N TRP A 90 3.95 11.09 0.73
CA TRP A 90 5.36 10.84 1.02
C TRP A 90 6.16 12.11 1.32
N LEU A 91 5.65 13.29 0.96
CA LEU A 91 6.40 14.55 1.07
C LEU A 91 5.76 15.63 1.95
N TRP A 92 4.44 15.67 2.11
CA TRP A 92 3.78 16.70 2.93
C TRP A 92 4.13 16.55 4.40
N PRO A 93 4.24 17.65 5.15
CA PRO A 93 4.51 17.56 6.57
C PRO A 93 3.32 16.93 7.31
N GLU A 94 3.58 16.38 8.49
CA GLU A 94 2.61 15.63 9.28
C GLU A 94 1.34 16.42 9.57
N GLU A 95 1.49 17.70 9.90
CA GLU A 95 0.41 18.61 10.26
C GLU A 95 -0.58 18.80 9.11
N ARG A 96 -0.16 18.49 7.87
CA ARG A 96 -1.02 18.50 6.69
C ARG A 96 -1.64 17.13 6.39
N ILE A 97 -0.97 16.03 6.77
CA ILE A 97 -1.41 14.66 6.49
C ILE A 97 -2.43 14.17 7.52
N LEU A 98 -2.15 14.30 8.82
CA LEU A 98 -3.03 13.76 9.86
C LEU A 98 -4.48 14.29 9.77
N PRO A 99 -4.73 15.58 9.50
CA PRO A 99 -6.09 16.09 9.36
C PRO A 99 -6.86 15.55 8.14
N LEU A 100 -6.22 14.80 7.23
CA LEU A 100 -6.92 14.12 6.13
C LEU A 100 -7.76 12.94 6.65
N VAL A 101 -7.39 12.35 7.79
CA VAL A 101 -8.19 11.34 8.48
C VAL A 101 -9.33 12.06 9.20
N LYS A 102 -10.56 11.91 8.69
CA LYS A 102 -11.74 12.62 9.21
C LYS A 102 -12.52 11.84 10.26
N GLU A 103 -12.48 10.52 10.16
CA GLU A 103 -13.24 9.62 11.02
C GLU A 103 -12.47 8.30 11.14
N ILE A 104 -12.54 7.68 12.32
CA ILE A 104 -11.98 6.35 12.57
C ILE A 104 -13.07 5.51 13.20
N ARG A 105 -13.35 4.35 12.62
CA ARG A 105 -14.33 3.40 13.13
C ARG A 105 -13.60 2.17 13.66
N GLY A 106 -13.98 1.69 14.84
CA GLY A 106 -13.34 0.53 15.47
C GLY A 106 -12.01 0.83 16.16
N ARG A 107 -11.74 2.09 16.51
CA ARG A 107 -10.51 2.50 17.24
C ARG A 107 -10.41 1.80 18.59
N GLU A 108 -11.55 1.64 19.25
CA GLU A 108 -11.72 0.95 20.51
C GLU A 108 -11.17 -0.49 20.48
N HIS A 109 -11.25 -1.19 19.35
CA HIS A 109 -10.71 -2.55 19.22
C HIS A 109 -9.18 -2.55 19.24
N LEU A 110 -8.56 -1.58 18.59
CA LEU A 110 -7.11 -1.42 18.63
C LEU A 110 -6.65 -1.05 20.03
N ASP A 111 -7.32 -0.09 20.68
CA ASP A 111 -6.94 0.34 22.02
C ASP A 111 -7.11 -0.80 23.04
N GLN A 112 -8.19 -1.58 22.94
CA GLN A 112 -8.39 -2.78 23.78
C GLN A 112 -7.30 -3.83 23.55
N ALA A 113 -6.93 -4.10 22.29
CA ALA A 113 -5.86 -5.05 21.98
C ALA A 113 -4.51 -4.59 22.56
N MET A 114 -4.17 -3.31 22.41
CA MET A 114 -2.95 -2.74 22.98
C MET A 114 -2.94 -2.80 24.51
N GLN A 115 -4.07 -2.51 25.17
CA GLN A 115 -4.23 -2.57 26.63
C GLN A 115 -4.14 -3.99 27.20
N SER A 116 -4.31 -5.04 26.37
CA SER A 116 -4.18 -6.43 26.81
C SER A 116 -2.76 -6.81 27.25
N GLY A 117 -1.75 -5.98 26.93
CA GLY A 117 -0.34 -6.23 27.28
C GLY A 117 0.39 -7.21 26.36
N HIS A 118 -0.19 -7.56 25.20
CA HIS A 118 0.41 -8.47 24.21
C HIS A 118 0.81 -7.77 22.89
N GLY A 119 0.62 -6.45 22.80
CA GLY A 119 0.67 -5.72 21.54
C GLY A 119 -0.54 -6.01 20.66
N ALA A 120 -0.51 -5.54 19.41
CA ALA A 120 -1.59 -5.77 18.45
C ALA A 120 -1.04 -6.03 17.05
N ILE A 121 -1.73 -6.87 16.30
CA ILE A 121 -1.48 -7.09 14.87
C ILE A 121 -2.58 -6.38 14.08
N LEU A 122 -2.21 -5.32 13.37
CA LEU A 122 -3.09 -4.63 12.42
C LEU A 122 -2.96 -5.29 11.04
N LEU A 123 -4.03 -5.94 10.60
CA LEU A 123 -4.13 -6.53 9.28
C LEU A 123 -4.98 -5.63 8.38
N GLY A 124 -4.46 -5.28 7.20
CA GLY A 124 -5.21 -4.51 6.20
C GLY A 124 -4.93 -5.04 4.80
N PRO A 125 -5.90 -4.98 3.87
CA PRO A 125 -5.61 -5.23 2.46
C PRO A 125 -4.92 -4.01 1.81
N HIS A 126 -4.33 -4.19 0.63
CA HIS A 126 -3.91 -3.11 -0.26
C HIS A 126 -5.14 -2.43 -0.90
N LEU A 127 -5.95 -1.76 -0.08
CA LEU A 127 -7.22 -1.15 -0.47
C LEU A 127 -7.31 0.31 -0.01
N GLY A 128 -7.82 1.18 -0.88
CA GLY A 128 -7.98 2.60 -0.60
C GLY A 128 -6.65 3.31 -0.35
N ALA A 129 -6.68 4.37 0.46
CA ALA A 129 -5.51 5.17 0.83
C ALA A 129 -4.71 4.51 1.97
N TRP A 130 -4.27 3.26 1.78
CA TRP A 130 -3.55 2.48 2.79
C TRP A 130 -2.22 3.14 3.22
N GLU A 131 -1.59 3.93 2.35
CA GLU A 131 -0.41 4.74 2.70
C GLU A 131 -0.75 5.78 3.80
N LEU A 132 -1.92 6.42 3.71
CA LEU A 132 -2.41 7.33 4.75
C LEU A 132 -2.73 6.56 6.04
N GLY A 133 -3.34 5.39 5.91
CA GLY A 133 -3.65 4.51 7.06
C GLY A 133 -2.39 4.08 7.82
N GLY A 134 -1.33 3.69 7.11
CA GLY A 134 -0.04 3.35 7.69
C GLY A 134 0.55 4.52 8.46
N LEU A 135 0.73 5.67 7.78
CA LEU A 135 1.24 6.89 8.41
C LEU A 135 0.43 7.30 9.65
N TYR A 136 -0.90 7.24 9.57
CA TYR A 136 -1.75 7.55 10.71
C TYR A 136 -1.56 6.57 11.88
N SER A 137 -1.44 5.27 11.59
CA SER A 137 -1.25 4.24 12.62
C SER A 137 0.05 4.41 13.40
N ASP A 138 1.11 4.92 12.75
CA ASP A 138 2.41 5.19 13.39
C ASP A 138 2.31 6.22 14.52
N ARG A 139 1.28 7.07 14.50
CA ARG A 139 1.01 8.10 15.52
C ARG A 139 0.09 7.64 16.63
N LEU A 140 -0.52 6.46 16.48
CA LEU A 140 -1.33 5.89 17.54
C LEU A 140 -0.47 5.14 18.55
N TYR A 141 0.44 4.31 18.05
CA TYR A 141 1.32 3.46 18.84
C TYR A 141 2.65 3.24 18.11
N PRO A 142 3.76 2.98 18.81
CA PRO A 142 5.00 2.54 18.17
C PRO A 142 4.73 1.32 17.29
N ALA A 143 5.05 1.44 16.00
CA ALA A 143 4.66 0.47 14.98
C ALA A 143 5.87 -0.17 14.29
N THR A 144 5.82 -1.49 14.09
CA THR A 144 6.73 -2.21 13.17
C THR A 144 5.95 -2.76 11.99
N ILE A 145 6.29 -2.32 10.78
CA ILE A 145 5.50 -2.60 9.57
C ILE A 145 6.29 -3.49 8.62
N LEU A 146 5.68 -4.59 8.20
CA LEU A 146 6.26 -5.48 7.21
C LEU A 146 6.12 -4.88 5.81
N TYR A 147 7.21 -4.85 5.03
CA TYR A 147 7.17 -4.37 3.65
C TYR A 147 7.83 -5.37 2.69
N ARG A 148 7.36 -5.38 1.44
CA ARG A 148 8.01 -6.11 0.34
C ARG A 148 9.01 -5.20 -0.35
N SER A 149 10.28 -5.62 -0.45
CA SER A 149 11.28 -4.87 -1.22
C SER A 149 10.78 -4.63 -2.65
N PRO A 150 10.87 -3.39 -3.16
CA PRO A 150 10.42 -3.07 -4.50
C PRO A 150 11.23 -3.84 -5.55
N ARG A 151 10.66 -4.03 -6.73
CA ARG A 151 11.36 -4.69 -7.86
C ARG A 151 12.61 -3.92 -8.30
N GLN A 152 12.63 -2.61 -8.09
CA GLN A 152 13.74 -1.70 -8.36
C GLN A 152 14.43 -1.36 -7.02
N PRO A 153 15.59 -1.99 -6.69
CA PRO A 153 16.26 -1.79 -5.41
C PRO A 153 16.64 -0.32 -5.15
N GLU A 154 16.89 0.46 -6.20
CA GLU A 154 17.20 1.88 -6.11
C GLU A 154 16.06 2.73 -5.50
N LEU A 155 14.82 2.22 -5.50
CA LEU A 155 13.66 2.90 -4.92
C LEU A 155 13.40 2.52 -3.46
N GLU A 156 14.07 1.50 -2.94
CA GLU A 156 13.78 0.95 -1.61
C GLU A 156 14.03 1.97 -0.51
N SER A 157 15.16 2.67 -0.53
CA SER A 157 15.47 3.68 0.49
C SER A 157 14.46 4.84 0.49
N LEU A 158 14.03 5.29 -0.69
CA LEU A 158 13.02 6.33 -0.83
C LEU A 158 11.67 5.89 -0.24
N MET A 159 11.24 4.67 -0.54
CA MET A 159 9.99 4.11 -0.01
C MET A 159 10.06 3.92 1.51
N VAL A 160 11.19 3.42 2.02
CA VAL A 160 11.40 3.23 3.46
C VAL A 160 11.36 4.58 4.18
N GLU A 161 12.13 5.57 3.72
CA GLU A 161 12.15 6.93 4.28
C GLU A 161 10.74 7.54 4.31
N ALA A 162 10.00 7.42 3.21
CA ALA A 162 8.65 7.97 3.10
C ALA A 162 7.66 7.30 4.05
N ARG A 163 7.74 5.99 4.25
CA ARG A 163 6.81 5.25 5.10
C ARG A 163 7.20 5.19 6.57
N SER A 164 8.47 5.42 6.92
CA SER A 164 8.95 5.47 8.31
C SER A 164 8.96 6.88 8.90
N ARG A 165 8.70 7.92 8.10
CA ARG A 165 8.84 9.33 8.51
C ARG A 165 7.99 9.72 9.71
N PHE A 166 6.97 8.94 10.05
CA PHE A 166 6.10 9.16 11.20
C PHE A 166 6.44 8.28 12.42
N GLY A 167 7.56 7.55 12.37
CA GLY A 167 8.11 6.82 13.52
C GLY A 167 8.04 5.30 13.39
N ALA A 168 7.40 4.76 12.36
CA ALA A 168 7.38 3.31 12.15
C ALA A 168 8.76 2.74 11.81
N GLN A 169 9.01 1.54 12.34
CA GLN A 169 10.10 0.69 11.89
C GLN A 169 9.63 -0.19 10.73
N LEU A 170 10.23 -0.02 9.55
CA LEU A 170 9.95 -0.88 8.39
C LEU A 170 10.90 -2.07 8.36
N VAL A 171 10.34 -3.27 8.22
CA VAL A 171 11.09 -4.52 8.16
C VAL A 171 10.73 -5.34 6.92
N PRO A 172 11.70 -5.99 6.25
CA PRO A 172 11.44 -6.69 5.00
C PRO A 172 10.64 -7.98 5.23
N ALA A 173 9.77 -8.34 4.31
CA ALA A 173 8.99 -9.59 4.28
C ALA A 173 9.87 -10.83 4.06
N ASN A 174 10.66 -11.19 5.07
CA ASN A 174 11.50 -12.37 5.15
C ASN A 174 11.63 -12.83 6.61
N THR A 175 12.36 -13.91 6.87
CA THR A 175 12.55 -14.46 8.23
C THR A 175 13.09 -13.45 9.23
N ARG A 176 13.94 -12.51 8.81
CA ARG A 176 14.46 -11.46 9.69
C ARG A 176 13.37 -10.46 10.07
N GLY A 177 12.54 -10.05 9.11
CA GLY A 177 11.40 -9.17 9.40
C GLY A 177 10.38 -9.84 10.30
N VAL A 178 10.03 -11.11 10.06
CA VAL A 178 9.13 -11.87 10.95
C VAL A 178 9.66 -11.92 12.38
N ARG A 179 10.96 -12.18 12.57
CA ARG A 179 11.57 -12.10 13.91
C ARG A 179 11.46 -10.73 14.54
N ALA A 180 11.61 -9.65 13.76
CA ALA A 180 11.44 -8.29 14.26
C ALA A 180 9.99 -8.00 14.69
N LEU A 181 8.99 -8.47 13.93
CA LEU A 181 7.58 -8.37 14.33
C LEU A 181 7.32 -9.11 15.66
N LEU A 182 7.85 -10.33 15.82
CA LEU A 182 7.72 -11.09 17.07
C LEU A 182 8.38 -10.37 18.26
N THR A 183 9.52 -9.72 18.04
CA THR A 183 10.16 -8.89 19.07
C THR A 183 9.31 -7.68 19.44
N ALA A 184 8.76 -6.97 18.45
CA ALA A 184 7.88 -5.82 18.66
C ALA A 184 6.61 -6.20 19.46
N LEU A 185 5.97 -7.32 19.11
CA LEU A 185 4.82 -7.84 19.85
C LEU A 185 5.16 -8.16 21.32
N ARG A 186 6.32 -8.77 21.59
CA ARG A 186 6.80 -9.01 22.96
C ARG A 186 7.08 -7.72 23.73
N GLN A 187 7.37 -6.63 23.02
CA GLN A 187 7.52 -5.28 23.57
C GLN A 187 6.18 -4.52 23.64
N GLN A 188 5.06 -5.21 23.44
CA GLN A 188 3.71 -4.65 23.50
C GLN A 188 3.46 -3.55 22.46
N GLN A 189 4.12 -3.65 21.30
CA GLN A 189 4.01 -2.68 20.21
C GLN A 189 2.97 -3.10 19.17
N LEU A 190 2.60 -2.15 18.32
CA LEU A 190 1.79 -2.41 17.14
C LEU A 190 2.66 -3.04 16.06
N VAL A 191 2.15 -4.07 15.39
CA VAL A 191 2.72 -4.54 14.13
C VAL A 191 1.69 -4.47 13.01
N ALA A 192 2.09 -4.12 11.80
CA ALA A 192 1.18 -4.05 10.65
C ALA A 192 1.65 -4.93 9.49
N ILE A 193 0.70 -5.67 8.90
CA ILE A 193 0.93 -6.59 7.79
C ILE A 193 -0.19 -6.42 6.77
N LEU A 194 0.18 -6.38 5.47
CA LEU A 194 -0.78 -6.45 4.36
C LEU A 194 -0.66 -7.83 3.68
N PRO A 195 -1.53 -8.82 4.01
CA PRO A 195 -1.33 -10.23 3.67
C PRO A 195 -1.92 -10.64 2.31
N ASP A 196 -2.54 -9.72 1.58
CA ASP A 196 -3.32 -9.96 0.36
C ASP A 196 -2.48 -10.03 -0.93
N GLN A 197 -1.16 -10.10 -0.82
CA GLN A 197 -0.26 -10.33 -1.96
C GLN A 197 0.46 -11.67 -1.87
N GLU A 198 0.75 -12.23 -3.05
CA GLU A 198 1.52 -13.45 -3.20
C GLU A 198 2.92 -13.32 -2.53
N PRO A 199 3.24 -14.15 -1.51
CA PRO A 199 4.55 -14.15 -0.88
C PRO A 199 5.60 -14.78 -1.80
N ARG A 200 6.87 -14.82 -1.34
CA ARG A 200 7.89 -15.57 -2.07
C ARG A 200 7.61 -17.08 -1.98
N PHE A 201 8.08 -17.83 -2.98
CA PHE A 201 7.96 -19.28 -2.98
C PHE A 201 8.59 -19.87 -1.69
N GLY A 202 7.88 -20.81 -1.06
CA GLY A 202 8.26 -21.43 0.21
C GLY A 202 7.98 -20.59 1.47
N GLN A 203 7.34 -19.42 1.33
CA GLN A 203 7.00 -18.52 2.46
C GLN A 203 5.48 -18.31 2.60
N GLY A 204 4.65 -19.19 2.06
CA GLY A 204 3.20 -19.06 2.10
C GLY A 204 2.48 -20.40 2.09
N VAL A 205 1.16 -20.32 2.16
CA VAL A 205 0.22 -21.44 2.13
C VAL A 205 -0.84 -21.19 1.06
N PHE A 206 -1.48 -22.24 0.58
CA PHE A 206 -2.69 -22.10 -0.24
C PHE A 206 -3.91 -21.98 0.68
N ALA A 207 -4.64 -20.87 0.58
CA ALA A 207 -5.88 -20.63 1.30
C ALA A 207 -7.01 -20.24 0.33
N PRO A 208 -8.28 -20.52 0.66
CA PRO A 208 -9.40 -20.12 -0.19
C PRO A 208 -9.59 -18.60 -0.19
N PHE A 209 -9.63 -18.00 -1.37
CA PHE A 209 -9.96 -16.59 -1.60
C PHE A 209 -10.97 -16.49 -2.74
N PHE A 210 -12.18 -16.01 -2.42
CA PHE A 210 -13.33 -16.03 -3.34
C PHE A 210 -13.60 -17.42 -3.95
N GLY A 211 -13.40 -18.48 -3.17
CA GLY A 211 -13.59 -19.87 -3.62
C GLY A 211 -12.46 -20.45 -4.47
N HIS A 212 -11.39 -19.69 -4.72
CA HIS A 212 -10.21 -20.15 -5.45
C HIS A 212 -9.03 -20.38 -4.49
N PRO A 213 -8.19 -21.41 -4.71
CA PRO A 213 -6.94 -21.55 -3.97
C PRO A 213 -5.98 -20.42 -4.37
N ALA A 214 -5.62 -19.56 -3.41
CA ALA A 214 -4.65 -18.48 -3.59
C ALA A 214 -3.44 -18.71 -2.69
N TYR A 215 -2.24 -18.52 -3.24
CA TYR A 215 -1.00 -18.60 -2.48
C TYR A 215 -0.79 -17.31 -1.68
N THR A 216 -0.84 -17.40 -0.35
CA THR A 216 -0.90 -16.26 0.59
C THR A 216 -0.09 -16.55 1.87
N LEU A 217 -0.04 -15.58 2.80
CA LEU A 217 0.69 -15.62 4.07
C LEU A 217 -0.16 -16.19 5.20
#